data_AF-A0A0C1MZ25-F1
#
_entry.id   AF-A0A0C1MZ25-F1
#
_cell.length_a   1.000
_cell.length_b   1.000
_cell.length_c   1.000
_cell.angle_alpha   90.00
_cell.angle_beta   90.00
_cell.angle_gamma   90.00
#
_symmetry.space_group_name_H-M   'P 1'
#
loop_
_entity.id
_entity.type
_entity.pdbx_description
1 polymer ?
#
loop_
_entity_poly.entity_id
_entity_poly.type
_entity_poly.pdbx_seq_one_letter_code
_entity_poly.pdbx_strand_id
1 'polypeptide(L)'
;MIGDRSSTKVNLHGEMRELISREAKDLGISISRLLRDYCFEHIKLKEESRLAKEGKIKEGSILHTFISNMEARIAISIESNQNEIIALRNDVQIIAVIIDNYIKLYLNHTKEVPLLEREQRIKSSLVRYNNFLNAIKSNPRNEGGNIISEIRGFIYNKSETEK
;
A
#
# COMPACT_ATOMS: atom_id res chain seq x y z
N MET A 1 35.43 -26.90 34.15
CA MET A 1 34.30 -26.63 35.05
C MET A 1 33.13 -27.48 34.58
N ILE A 2 32.70 -28.45 35.40
CA ILE A 2 31.51 -29.26 35.13
C ILE A 2 30.32 -28.35 35.48
N GLY A 3 29.63 -27.82 34.46
CA GLY A 3 28.49 -26.94 34.67
C GLY A 3 27.38 -27.64 35.44
N ASP A 4 26.86 -26.96 36.46
CA ASP A 4 25.81 -27.47 37.33
C ASP A 4 24.55 -27.76 36.49
N ARG A 5 24.18 -29.05 36.37
CA ARG A 5 23.05 -29.47 35.53
C ARG A 5 21.79 -29.40 36.38
N SER A 6 21.04 -28.30 36.27
CA SER A 6 19.69 -28.21 36.83
C SER A 6 18.65 -28.74 35.85
N SER A 7 17.61 -29.38 36.39
CA SER A 7 16.45 -29.83 35.60
C SER A 7 15.17 -29.34 36.24
N THR A 8 14.25 -28.82 35.43
CA THR A 8 12.97 -28.28 35.87
C THR A 8 11.86 -28.95 35.07
N LYS A 9 10.79 -29.40 35.76
CA LYS A 9 9.60 -29.93 35.10
C LYS A 9 8.67 -28.78 34.73
N VAL A 10 8.22 -28.77 33.48
CA VAL A 10 7.26 -27.79 32.96
C VAL A 10 6.04 -28.54 32.44
N ASN A 11 4.86 -28.10 32.85
CA ASN A 11 3.59 -28.67 32.41
C ASN A 11 3.07 -27.86 31.22
N LEU A 12 2.99 -28.50 30.04
CA LEU A 12 2.38 -27.94 28.83
C LEU A 12 0.98 -28.54 28.66
N HIS A 13 -0.02 -27.72 28.36
CA HIS A 13 -1.43 -28.14 28.28
C HIS A 13 -2.06 -27.75 26.93
N GLY A 14 -3.05 -28.54 26.50
CA GLY A 14 -3.89 -28.24 25.33
C GLY A 14 -3.12 -28.07 24.01
N GLU A 15 -3.60 -27.13 23.19
CA GLU A 15 -3.11 -26.84 21.83
C GLU A 15 -1.61 -26.51 21.79
N MET A 16 -1.08 -25.85 22.83
CA MET A 16 0.34 -25.49 22.90
C MET A 16 1.26 -26.71 22.92
N ARG A 17 0.85 -27.80 23.58
CA ARG A 17 1.63 -29.05 23.59
C ARG A 17 1.67 -29.68 22.21
N GLU A 18 0.55 -29.67 21.50
CA GLU A 18 0.44 -30.23 20.14
C GLU A 18 1.28 -29.44 19.15
N LEU A 19 1.25 -28.11 19.25
CA LEU A 19 1.99 -27.20 18.39
C LEU A 19 3.50 -27.38 18.55
N ILE A 20 4.00 -27.39 19.79
CA ILE A 20 5.42 -27.64 20.11
C ILE A 20 5.85 -29.04 19.66
N SER A 21 4.98 -30.05 19.83
CA SER A 21 5.30 -31.42 19.41
C SER A 21 5.39 -31.56 17.90
N ARG A 22 4.52 -30.86 17.16
CA ARG A 22 4.53 -30.82 15.69
C ARG A 22 5.78 -30.13 15.18
N GLU A 23 6.10 -28.96 15.70
CA GLU A 23 7.26 -28.19 15.27
C GLU A 23 8.59 -28.90 15.59
N ALA A 24 8.69 -29.53 16.76
CA ALA A 24 9.84 -30.37 17.10
C ALA A 24 10.02 -31.53 16.10
N LYS A 25 8.92 -32.12 15.64
CA LYS A 25 8.92 -33.19 14.64
C LYS A 25 9.35 -32.67 13.26
N ASP A 26 8.79 -31.54 12.82
CA ASP A 26 9.10 -30.93 11.51
C ASP A 26 10.58 -30.53 11.42
N LEU A 27 11.17 -30.09 12.54
CA LEU A 27 12.58 -29.72 12.65
C LEU A 27 13.51 -30.92 12.97
N GLY A 28 12.96 -32.11 13.26
CA GLY A 28 13.75 -33.29 13.60
C GLY A 28 14.54 -33.19 14.91
N ILE A 29 14.05 -32.42 15.90
CA ILE A 29 14.72 -32.20 17.18
C ILE A 29 13.86 -32.61 18.38
N SER A 30 14.49 -32.86 19.54
CA SER A 30 13.74 -33.15 20.77
C SER A 30 13.00 -31.91 21.28
N ILE A 31 11.82 -32.10 21.88
CA ILE A 31 11.04 -31.02 22.52
C ILE A 31 11.89 -30.25 23.56
N SER A 32 12.69 -30.94 24.36
CA SER A 32 13.56 -30.29 25.36
C SER A 32 14.63 -29.39 24.73
N ARG A 33 15.09 -29.71 23.51
CA ARG A 33 16.01 -28.86 22.75
C ARG A 33 15.28 -27.66 22.18
N LEU A 34 14.13 -27.86 21.55
CA LEU A 34 13.29 -26.78 21.01
C LEU A 34 12.91 -25.76 22.11
N LEU A 35 12.43 -26.23 23.27
CA LEU A 35 12.09 -25.36 24.40
C LEU A 35 13.30 -24.59 24.93
N ARG A 36 14.47 -25.24 24.99
CA ARG A 36 15.71 -24.59 25.41
C ARG A 36 16.10 -23.48 24.43
N ASP A 37 16.04 -23.77 23.13
CA ASP A 37 16.41 -22.83 22.07
C ASP A 37 15.47 -21.60 22.13
N TYR A 38 14.15 -21.80 22.29
CA TYR A 38 13.21 -20.70 22.51
C TYR A 38 13.47 -19.91 23.79
N CYS A 39 13.81 -20.56 24.90
CA CYS A 39 14.17 -19.84 26.12
C CYS A 39 15.40 -18.94 25.89
N PHE A 40 16.43 -19.45 25.19
CA PHE A 40 17.61 -18.65 24.86
C PHE A 40 17.28 -17.48 23.93
N GLU A 41 16.49 -17.73 22.89
CA GLU A 41 16.04 -16.67 21.98
C GLU A 41 15.21 -15.61 22.71
N HIS A 42 14.30 -16.02 23.60
CA HIS A 42 13.48 -15.09 24.37
C HIS A 42 14.32 -14.23 25.32
N ILE A 43 15.29 -14.82 26.02
CA ILE A 43 16.23 -14.08 26.88
C ILE A 43 17.06 -13.10 26.05
N LYS A 44 17.57 -13.55 24.89
CA LYS A 44 18.34 -12.71 23.97
C LYS A 44 17.50 -11.55 23.45
N LEU A 45 16.25 -11.79 23.03
CA LEU A 45 15.33 -10.76 22.57
C LEU A 45 15.00 -9.74 23.67
N LYS A 46 14.82 -10.20 24.91
CA LYS A 46 14.56 -9.33 26.07
C LYS A 46 15.75 -8.41 26.36
N GLU A 47 16.97 -8.94 26.27
CA GLU A 47 18.18 -8.16 26.43
C GLU A 47 18.40 -7.18 25.27
N GLU A 48 18.22 -7.63 24.03
CA GLU A 48 18.27 -6.75 22.85
C GLU A 48 17.22 -5.63 22.92
N SER A 49 16.01 -5.92 23.43
CA SER A 49 14.96 -4.92 23.66
C SER A 49 15.33 -3.91 24.74
N ARG A 50 16.05 -4.34 25.78
CA ARG A 50 16.58 -3.44 26.81
C ARG A 50 17.65 -2.51 26.22
N LEU A 51 18.60 -3.09 25.49
CA LEU A 51 19.66 -2.35 24.80
C LEU A 51 19.09 -1.39 23.74
N ALA A 52 18.00 -1.75 23.07
CA ALA A 52 17.27 -0.89 22.14
C ALA A 52 16.74 0.38 22.79
N LYS A 53 16.15 0.28 23.98
CA LYS A 53 15.69 1.46 24.75
C LYS A 53 16.84 2.37 25.17
N GLU A 54 18.04 1.82 25.32
CA GLU A 54 19.27 2.56 25.65
C GLU A 54 20.02 3.06 24.39
N GLY A 55 19.50 2.81 23.19
CA GLY A 55 20.12 3.20 21.92
C GLY A 55 21.38 2.40 21.55
N LYS A 56 21.61 1.24 22.19
CA LYS A 56 22.82 0.41 22.05
C LYS A 56 22.54 -0.93 21.39
N ILE A 57 21.79 -0.94 20.29
CA ILE A 57 21.55 -2.18 19.54
C ILE A 57 22.84 -2.59 18.81
N LYS A 58 23.18 -3.88 18.87
CA LYS A 58 24.32 -4.45 18.14
C LYS A 58 23.92 -4.79 16.71
N GLU A 59 24.85 -4.65 15.77
CA GLU A 59 24.69 -5.18 14.41
C GLU A 59 24.41 -6.70 14.46
N GLY A 60 23.48 -7.16 13.62
CA GLY A 60 23.01 -8.55 13.62
C GLY A 60 22.05 -8.92 14.76
N SER A 61 21.46 -7.93 15.45
CA SER A 61 20.39 -8.20 16.43
C SER A 61 19.15 -8.79 15.76
N ILE A 62 18.43 -9.64 16.51
CA ILE A 62 17.17 -10.23 16.06
C ILE A 62 16.16 -9.11 15.76
N LEU A 63 16.15 -8.05 16.56
CA LEU A 63 15.32 -6.87 16.32
C LEU A 63 15.60 -6.22 14.95
N HIS A 64 16.87 -6.03 14.56
CA HIS A 64 17.19 -5.49 13.24
C HIS A 64 16.72 -6.44 12.12
N THR A 65 16.91 -7.75 12.27
CA THR A 65 16.42 -8.73 11.29
C THR A 65 14.90 -8.68 11.15
N PHE A 66 14.16 -8.59 12.27
CA PHE A 66 12.69 -8.45 12.23
C PHE A 66 12.26 -7.14 11.57
N ILE A 67 12.92 -6.02 11.88
CA ILE A 67 12.60 -4.72 11.27
C ILE A 67 12.88 -4.76 9.76
N SER A 68 14.04 -5.28 9.32
CA SER A 68 14.36 -5.40 7.89
C SER A 68 13.36 -6.31 7.16
N ASN A 69 12.92 -7.41 7.79
CA ASN A 69 11.88 -8.26 7.21
C ASN A 69 10.51 -7.56 7.14
N MET A 70 10.16 -6.75 8.14
CA MET A 70 8.95 -5.93 8.10
C MET A 70 9.02 -4.88 7.00
N GLU A 71 10.14 -4.19 6.86
CA GLU A 71 10.38 -3.21 5.80
C GLU A 71 10.22 -3.85 4.41
N ALA A 72 10.84 -5.01 4.18
CA ALA A 72 10.70 -5.74 2.92
C ALA A 72 9.24 -6.12 2.63
N ARG A 73 8.49 -6.59 3.64
CA ARG A 73 7.06 -6.90 3.49
C ARG A 73 6.21 -5.67 3.21
N ILE A 74 6.51 -4.54 3.83
CA ILE A 74 5.83 -3.26 3.56
C ILE A 74 6.13 -2.81 2.13
N ALA A 75 7.39 -2.89 1.69
CA ALA A 75 7.78 -2.55 0.33
C ALA A 75 7.03 -3.41 -0.71
N ILE A 76 7.02 -4.73 -0.53
CA ILE A 76 6.26 -5.66 -1.39
C ILE A 76 4.77 -5.33 -1.38
N SER A 77 4.20 -5.04 -0.21
CA SER A 77 2.79 -4.66 -0.11
C SER A 77 2.51 -3.37 -0.89
N ILE A 78 3.33 -2.34 -0.73
CA ILE A 78 3.19 -1.08 -1.47
C ILE A 78 3.31 -1.30 -2.98
N GLU A 79 4.31 -2.07 -3.43
CA GLU A 79 4.51 -2.41 -4.83
C GLU A 79 3.31 -3.18 -5.41
N SER A 80 2.80 -4.17 -4.67
CA SER A 80 1.63 -4.96 -5.09
C SER A 80 0.36 -4.11 -5.23
N ASN A 81 0.21 -3.07 -4.41
CA ASN A 81 -0.95 -2.17 -4.43
C ASN A 81 -0.75 -0.93 -5.32
N GLN A 82 0.46 -0.70 -5.86
CA GLN A 82 0.79 0.50 -6.63
C GLN A 82 -0.11 0.63 -7.87
N ASN A 83 -0.38 -0.48 -8.56
CA ASN A 83 -1.22 -0.49 -9.75
C ASN A 83 -2.68 -0.14 -9.43
N GLU A 84 -3.19 -0.58 -8.28
CA GLU A 84 -4.56 -0.29 -7.83
C GLU A 84 -4.70 1.18 -7.40
N ILE A 85 -3.70 1.72 -6.71
CA ILE A 85 -3.63 3.15 -6.36
C ILE A 85 -3.61 4.02 -7.63
N ILE A 86 -2.85 3.63 -8.65
CA ILE A 86 -2.80 4.34 -9.94
C ILE A 86 -4.17 4.27 -10.64
N ALA A 87 -4.83 3.11 -10.65
CA ALA A 87 -6.15 2.94 -11.24
C ALA A 87 -7.20 3.83 -10.56
N LEU A 88 -7.29 3.80 -9.23
CA LEU A 88 -8.19 4.66 -8.45
C LEU A 88 -7.94 6.15 -8.70
N ARG A 89 -6.67 6.56 -8.81
CA ARG A 89 -6.31 7.95 -9.13
C ARG A 89 -6.82 8.36 -10.51
N ASN A 90 -6.73 7.47 -11.51
CA ASN A 90 -7.24 7.73 -12.85
C ASN A 90 -8.77 7.83 -12.84
N ASP A 91 -9.47 6.94 -12.15
CA ASP A 91 -10.94 6.95 -12.05
C ASP A 91 -11.46 8.26 -11.43
N VAL A 92 -10.82 8.73 -10.35
CA VAL A 92 -11.14 10.03 -9.74
C VAL A 92 -10.93 11.19 -10.72
N GLN A 93 -9.89 11.14 -11.55
CA GLN A 93 -9.66 12.17 -12.58
C GLN A 93 -10.71 12.13 -13.69
N ILE A 94 -11.16 10.95 -14.11
CA ILE A 94 -12.27 10.79 -15.07
C ILE A 94 -13.52 11.45 -14.52
N ILE A 95 -13.90 11.13 -13.28
CA ILE A 95 -15.09 11.70 -12.62
C ILE A 95 -14.96 13.22 -12.50
N ALA A 96 -13.80 13.74 -12.12
CA ALA A 96 -13.54 15.18 -12.04
C ALA A 96 -13.74 15.88 -13.40
N VAL A 97 -13.31 15.26 -14.50
CA VAL A 97 -13.52 15.79 -15.86
C VAL A 97 -15.00 15.74 -16.26
N ILE A 98 -15.74 14.70 -15.90
CA ILE A 98 -17.19 14.60 -16.16
C ILE A 98 -17.94 15.71 -15.41
N ILE A 99 -17.65 15.89 -14.12
CA ILE A 99 -18.25 16.94 -13.29
C ILE A 99 -17.93 18.33 -13.86
N ASP A 100 -16.70 18.54 -14.27
CA ASP A 100 -16.26 19.79 -14.89
C ASP A 100 -17.02 20.12 -16.20
N ASN A 101 -17.24 19.11 -17.04
CA ASN A 101 -18.02 19.28 -18.27
C ASN A 101 -19.49 19.54 -17.97
N TYR A 102 -20.06 18.87 -16.98
CA TYR A 102 -21.41 19.18 -16.49
C TYR A 102 -21.52 20.62 -15.99
N ILE A 103 -20.56 21.08 -15.18
CA ILE A 103 -20.52 22.47 -14.70
C ILE A 103 -20.40 23.46 -15.86
N LYS A 104 -19.57 23.17 -16.88
CA LYS A 104 -19.45 24.01 -18.08
C LYS A 104 -20.78 24.11 -18.84
N LEU A 105 -21.46 22.99 -19.06
CA LEU A 105 -22.77 22.96 -19.72
C LEU A 105 -23.78 23.79 -18.90
N TYR A 106 -23.90 23.52 -17.60
CA TYR A 106 -24.77 24.29 -16.71
C TYR A 106 -24.47 25.80 -16.78
N LEU A 107 -23.20 26.18 -16.65
CA LEU A 107 -22.81 27.57 -16.67
C LEU A 107 -23.09 28.24 -18.02
N ASN A 108 -22.91 27.55 -19.14
CA ASN A 108 -23.21 28.10 -20.46
C ASN A 108 -24.70 28.39 -20.66
N HIS A 109 -25.57 27.52 -20.14
CA HIS A 109 -27.03 27.65 -20.25
C HIS A 109 -27.68 28.49 -19.15
N THR A 110 -26.94 28.86 -18.09
CA THR A 110 -27.45 29.70 -17.00
C THR A 110 -26.99 31.14 -17.17
N LYS A 111 -27.86 32.00 -17.74
CA LYS A 111 -27.58 33.42 -18.05
C LYS A 111 -27.41 34.32 -16.82
N GLU A 112 -27.75 33.81 -15.64
CA GLU A 112 -27.72 34.55 -14.37
C GLU A 112 -26.32 34.58 -13.73
N VAL A 113 -25.37 33.76 -14.20
CA VAL A 113 -24.01 33.71 -13.65
C VAL A 113 -23.14 34.82 -14.26
N PRO A 114 -22.46 35.65 -13.44
CA PRO A 114 -21.56 36.69 -13.93
C PRO A 114 -20.48 36.17 -14.89
N LEU A 115 -20.24 36.90 -15.99
CA LEU A 115 -19.34 36.50 -17.07
C LEU A 115 -17.93 36.13 -16.58
N LEU A 116 -17.40 36.92 -15.64
CA LEU A 116 -16.08 36.74 -15.03
C LEU A 116 -15.94 35.41 -14.27
N GLU A 117 -16.98 34.98 -13.55
CA GLU A 117 -17.00 33.69 -12.85
C GLU A 117 -17.11 32.52 -13.84
N ARG A 118 -17.89 32.69 -14.91
CA ARG A 118 -18.02 31.71 -15.99
C ARG A 118 -16.67 31.46 -16.67
N GLU A 119 -15.94 32.50 -17.04
CA GLU A 119 -14.63 32.39 -17.69
C GLU A 119 -13.57 31.75 -16.78
N GLN A 120 -13.54 32.12 -15.49
CA GLN A 120 -12.62 31.51 -14.52
C GLN A 120 -12.87 30.01 -14.35
N ARG A 121 -14.13 29.59 -14.28
CA ARG A 121 -14.51 28.16 -14.18
C ARG A 121 -14.15 27.39 -15.45
N ILE A 122 -14.37 27.96 -16.63
CA ILE A 122 -13.97 27.36 -17.92
C ILE A 122 -12.45 27.16 -17.96
N LYS A 123 -11.67 28.19 -17.60
CA LYS A 123 -10.20 28.13 -17.58
C LYS A 123 -9.70 27.06 -16.61
N SER A 124 -10.24 27.02 -15.40
CA SER A 124 -9.89 26.02 -14.38
C SER A 124 -10.17 24.59 -14.84
N SER A 125 -11.30 24.36 -15.49
CA SER A 125 -11.66 23.05 -16.05
C SER A 125 -10.79 22.64 -17.24
N LEU A 126 -10.40 23.59 -18.11
CA LEU A 126 -9.46 23.30 -19.21
C LEU A 126 -8.10 22.83 -18.70
N VAL A 127 -7.60 23.43 -17.60
CA VAL A 127 -6.35 22.99 -16.96
C VAL A 127 -6.48 21.55 -16.43
N ARG A 128 -7.57 21.23 -15.71
CA ARG A 128 -7.81 19.88 -15.21
C ARG A 128 -7.95 18.85 -16.33
N TYR A 129 -8.65 19.19 -17.41
CA TYR A 129 -8.79 18.34 -18.59
C TYR A 129 -7.45 18.07 -19.30
N ASN A 130 -6.61 19.09 -19.46
CA ASN A 130 -5.28 18.91 -20.07
C ASN A 130 -4.36 18.06 -19.18
N ASN A 131 -4.42 18.24 -17.86
CA ASN A 131 -3.67 17.39 -16.92
C ASN A 131 -4.11 15.92 -16.99
N PHE A 132 -5.41 15.68 -17.11
CA PHE A 132 -5.98 14.35 -17.33
C PHE A 132 -5.50 13.73 -18.65
N LEU A 133 -5.57 14.47 -19.77
CA LEU A 133 -5.07 13.97 -21.06
C LEU A 133 -3.58 13.60 -21.01
N ASN A 134 -2.76 14.39 -20.31
CA ASN A 134 -1.35 14.09 -20.13
C ASN A 134 -1.14 12.83 -19.28
N ALA A 135 -1.87 12.69 -18.18
CA ALA A 135 -1.80 11.50 -17.30
C ALA A 135 -2.18 10.21 -18.05
N ILE A 136 -3.21 10.28 -18.90
CA ILE A 136 -3.65 9.13 -19.71
C ILE A 136 -2.65 8.78 -20.82
N LYS A 137 -2.03 9.76 -21.47
CA LYS A 137 -0.98 9.52 -22.48
C LYS A 137 0.26 8.86 -21.90
N SER A 138 0.60 9.16 -20.64
CA SER A 138 1.72 8.54 -19.93
C SER A 138 1.40 7.17 -19.35
N ASN A 139 0.16 6.67 -19.47
CA ASN A 139 -0.23 5.37 -18.90
C ASN A 139 0.15 4.21 -19.86
N PRO A 140 1.07 3.32 -19.47
CA PRO A 140 1.53 2.22 -20.32
C PRO A 140 0.47 1.15 -20.62
N ARG A 141 -0.65 1.12 -19.88
CA ARG A 141 -1.81 0.26 -20.23
C ARG A 141 -2.65 0.80 -21.41
N ASN A 142 -2.26 1.93 -21.96
CA ASN A 142 -3.04 2.67 -22.96
C ASN A 142 -2.42 2.65 -24.36
N GLU A 143 -1.59 1.62 -24.65
CA GLU A 143 -0.97 1.37 -25.96
C GLU A 143 -1.98 1.23 -27.12
N GLY A 144 -3.29 1.17 -26.84
CA GLY A 144 -4.34 1.07 -27.85
C GLY A 144 -4.96 2.38 -28.33
N GLY A 145 -4.63 3.55 -27.77
CA GLY A 145 -5.17 4.86 -28.23
C GLY A 145 -6.69 5.07 -28.18
N ASN A 146 -7.49 4.03 -27.90
CA ASN A 146 -8.95 4.02 -28.06
C ASN A 146 -9.68 4.92 -27.06
N ILE A 147 -9.28 4.94 -25.78
CA ILE A 147 -10.04 5.72 -24.78
C ILE A 147 -9.89 7.23 -25.01
N ILE A 148 -8.71 7.70 -25.43
CA ILE A 148 -8.50 9.13 -25.72
C ILE A 148 -9.23 9.54 -27.01
N SER A 149 -9.19 8.70 -28.05
CA SER A 149 -9.87 8.98 -29.32
C SER A 149 -11.39 8.91 -29.19
N GLU A 150 -11.93 7.97 -28.41
CA GLU A 150 -13.36 7.85 -28.12
C GLU A 150 -13.88 9.01 -27.27
N ILE A 151 -13.16 9.40 -26.22
CA ILE A 151 -13.54 10.57 -25.39
C ILE A 151 -13.44 11.87 -26.21
N ARG A 152 -12.39 12.05 -27.02
CA ARG A 152 -12.29 13.22 -27.91
C ARG A 152 -13.40 13.23 -28.96
N GLY A 153 -13.68 12.08 -29.59
CA GLY A 153 -14.74 11.96 -30.60
C GLY A 153 -16.12 12.26 -30.01
N PHE A 154 -16.41 11.77 -28.81
CA PHE A 154 -17.66 12.05 -28.11
C PHE A 154 -17.82 13.53 -27.75
N ILE A 155 -16.75 14.19 -27.28
CA ILE A 155 -16.77 15.61 -26.91
C ILE A 155 -16.88 16.51 -28.14
N TYR A 156 -16.18 16.22 -29.24
CA TYR A 156 -16.26 17.02 -30.47
C TYR A 156 -17.59 16.85 -31.19
N ASN A 157 -18.10 15.62 -31.33
CA ASN A 157 -19.35 15.38 -32.05
C ASN A 157 -20.56 15.98 -31.32
N LYS A 158 -20.57 16.04 -29.98
CA LYS A 158 -21.68 16.68 -29.25
C LYS A 158 -21.65 18.21 -29.28
N SER A 159 -20.46 18.81 -29.35
CA SER A 159 -20.33 20.28 -29.37
C SER A 159 -20.63 20.91 -30.74
N GLU A 160 -20.62 20.13 -31.83
CA GLU A 160 -21.07 20.58 -33.15
C GLU A 160 -22.59 20.40 -33.37
N THR A 161 -23.23 19.42 -32.72
CA THR A 161 -24.68 19.20 -32.84
C THR A 161 -25.55 20.13 -32.00
N GLU A 162 -24.97 20.97 -31.14
CA GLU A 162 -25.70 21.89 -30.23
C GLU A 162 -25.53 23.38 -30.61
N LYS A 163 -25.07 23.69 -31.83
CA LYS A 163 -25.18 25.04 -32.44
C LYS A 163 -26.44 25.18 -33.27
#